data_AF-A0AAW0VK05-F1
#
_entry.id   AF-A0AAW0VK05-F1
#
_cell.length_a   1.000
_cell.length_b   1.000
_cell.length_c   1.000
_cell.angle_alpha   90.00
_cell.angle_beta   90.00
_cell.angle_gamma   90.00
#
_symmetry.space_group_name_H-M   'P 1'
#
loop_
_entity.id
_entity.type
_entity.pdbx_description
1 polymer ?
#
loop_
_entity_poly.entity_id
_entity_poly.type
_entity_poly.pdbx_seq_one_letter_code
_entity_poly.pdbx_strand_id
1 'polypeptide(L)'
;MENLPKEFSAIDTALSLHYSSSITTPKLFRICQKATSLVGKRIDRHTIERILGVDESLFKIISFKGSYDYGITVSIPLSKYGTLLLQRRAEFADKVSNLKTIEPVSLQEVAVLQSPVKSTSYRSPSTSPTKIAKGRQYEGLKKDPSSFSFKEKISAVQSSKAEGLSLLERIKLKERLNSNIDPKSKEKEDYHSYIHSKSSKIYDILYELASASGSINRTPVPQSFTLQKLISIIKDSSEYEISEDDISIVIKDLERKLGPTKLKLIEREHAKVIKVFNLDRAEDQKVFQNK
;
A
#
# COMPACT_ATOMS: atom_id res chain seq x y z
N MET A 1 -32.59 28.61 -1.30
CA MET A 1 -32.62 27.12 -1.37
C MET A 1 -32.09 26.59 -2.72
N GLU A 2 -31.96 27.43 -3.75
CA GLU A 2 -31.61 27.03 -5.13
C GLU A 2 -30.28 26.28 -5.31
N ASN A 3 -29.31 26.46 -4.41
CA ASN A 3 -28.00 25.81 -4.54
C ASN A 3 -27.89 24.46 -3.83
N LEU A 4 -28.85 24.09 -2.97
CA LEU A 4 -28.79 22.85 -2.19
C LEU A 4 -28.85 21.59 -3.06
N PRO A 5 -29.65 21.51 -4.14
CA PRO A 5 -29.63 20.36 -5.05
C PRO A 5 -28.29 20.20 -5.79
N LYS A 6 -27.60 21.32 -6.11
CA LYS A 6 -26.26 21.29 -6.72
C LYS A 6 -25.21 20.78 -5.72
N GLU A 7 -25.28 21.25 -4.47
CA GLU A 7 -24.42 20.80 -3.38
C GLU A 7 -24.63 19.30 -3.10
N PHE A 8 -25.88 18.82 -3.05
CA PHE A 8 -26.20 17.39 -2.93
C PHE A 8 -25.64 16.58 -4.09
N SER A 9 -25.86 17.01 -5.34
CA SER A 9 -25.36 16.33 -6.54
C SER A 9 -23.83 16.14 -6.52
N ALA A 10 -23.10 17.15 -6.03
CA ALA A 10 -21.65 17.06 -5.89
C ALA A 10 -21.21 16.09 -4.78
N ILE A 11 -21.91 16.05 -3.65
CA ILE A 11 -21.67 15.08 -2.58
C ILE A 11 -21.95 13.66 -3.08
N ASP A 12 -23.08 13.44 -3.77
CA ASP A 12 -23.48 12.14 -4.31
C ASP A 12 -22.48 11.67 -5.38
N THR A 13 -21.93 12.60 -6.18
CA THR A 13 -20.83 12.31 -7.13
C THR A 13 -19.54 11.93 -6.41
N ALA A 14 -19.14 12.69 -5.38
CA ALA A 14 -17.92 12.44 -4.61
C ALA A 14 -17.98 11.08 -3.88
N LEU A 15 -19.15 10.71 -3.36
CA LEU A 15 -19.41 9.40 -2.78
C LEU A 15 -19.37 8.30 -3.83
N SER A 16 -19.94 8.52 -5.02
CA SER A 16 -19.90 7.51 -6.09
C SER A 16 -18.47 7.22 -6.54
N LEU A 17 -17.64 8.27 -6.65
CA LEU A 17 -16.23 8.14 -6.98
C LEU A 17 -15.43 7.45 -5.86
N HIS A 18 -15.81 7.69 -4.61
CA HIS A 18 -15.23 6.94 -3.49
C HIS A 18 -15.58 5.45 -3.62
N TYR A 19 -16.86 5.12 -3.84
CA TYR A 19 -17.31 3.74 -3.94
C TYR A 19 -16.87 2.99 -5.20
N SER A 20 -16.44 3.69 -6.25
CA SER A 20 -15.78 3.06 -7.41
C SER A 20 -14.36 2.59 -7.09
N SER A 21 -13.74 3.09 -6.01
CA SER A 21 -12.35 2.78 -5.64
C SER A 21 -12.21 2.09 -4.28
N SER A 22 -13.18 2.22 -3.38
CA SER A 22 -13.16 1.61 -2.06
C SER A 22 -14.57 1.29 -1.54
N ILE A 23 -14.72 0.14 -0.88
CA ILE A 23 -15.95 -0.23 -0.17
C ILE A 23 -16.01 0.29 1.27
N THR A 24 -14.96 0.94 1.76
CA THR A 24 -14.88 1.44 3.14
C THR A 24 -15.72 2.70 3.32
N THR A 25 -16.25 2.92 4.53
CA THR A 25 -16.97 4.15 4.87
C THR A 25 -16.00 5.35 4.81
N PRO A 26 -16.21 6.33 3.91
CA PRO A 26 -15.37 7.51 3.85
C PRO A 26 -15.62 8.44 5.04
N LYS A 27 -14.55 9.15 5.43
CA LYS A 27 -14.64 10.28 6.36
C LYS A 27 -15.36 11.46 5.72
N LEU A 28 -16.25 12.11 6.46
CA LEU A 28 -17.09 13.19 6.00
C LEU A 28 -16.27 14.37 5.50
N PHE A 29 -15.22 14.76 6.25
CA PHE A 29 -14.31 15.82 5.84
C PHE A 29 -13.74 15.62 4.43
N ARG A 30 -13.34 14.39 4.08
CA ARG A 30 -12.75 14.07 2.77
C ARG A 30 -13.78 14.18 1.64
N ILE A 31 -15.02 13.75 1.89
CA ILE A 31 -16.11 13.87 0.92
C ILE A 31 -16.48 15.34 0.71
N CYS A 32 -16.62 16.12 1.79
CA CYS A 32 -16.88 17.55 1.72
C CYS A 32 -15.79 18.31 0.97
N GLN A 33 -14.51 17.96 1.18
CA GLN A 33 -13.39 18.55 0.44
C GLN A 33 -13.47 18.27 -1.07
N LYS A 34 -13.78 17.03 -1.46
CA LYS A 34 -13.97 16.65 -2.88
C LYS A 34 -15.18 17.36 -3.49
N ALA A 35 -16.31 17.37 -2.79
CA ALA A 35 -17.53 18.03 -3.25
C ALA A 35 -17.33 19.56 -3.38
N THR A 36 -16.59 20.18 -2.46
CA THR A 36 -16.20 21.60 -2.54
C THR A 36 -15.43 21.89 -3.83
N SER A 37 -14.50 21.02 -4.20
CA SER A 37 -13.74 21.15 -5.46
C SER A 37 -14.62 21.03 -6.70
N LEU A 38 -15.72 20.28 -6.64
CA LEU A 38 -16.65 20.09 -7.77
C LEU A 38 -17.60 21.29 -7.95
N VAL A 39 -18.04 21.90 -6.85
CA VAL A 39 -18.98 23.03 -6.88
C VAL A 39 -18.27 24.38 -6.95
N GLY A 40 -16.99 24.45 -6.57
CA GLY A 40 -16.25 25.71 -6.43
C GLY A 40 -16.73 26.55 -5.24
N LYS A 41 -17.53 25.96 -4.35
CA LYS A 41 -18.07 26.59 -3.13
C LYS A 41 -17.85 25.66 -1.96
N ARG A 42 -17.50 26.25 -0.81
CA ARG A 42 -17.25 25.51 0.43
C ARG A 42 -18.49 24.72 0.86
N ILE A 43 -18.33 23.40 0.94
CA ILE A 43 -19.30 22.46 1.51
C ILE A 43 -18.75 22.04 2.88
N ASP A 44 -19.47 22.41 3.93
CA ASP A 44 -19.12 22.11 5.31
C ASP A 44 -20.13 21.13 5.92
N ARG A 45 -19.86 20.73 7.18
CA ARG A 45 -20.78 19.96 8.01
C ARG A 45 -22.22 20.50 7.99
N HIS A 46 -22.39 21.82 8.13
CA HIS A 46 -23.71 22.46 8.13
C HIS A 46 -24.51 22.22 6.85
N THR A 47 -23.83 22.07 5.69
CA THR A 47 -24.50 21.75 4.43
C THR A 47 -25.10 20.35 4.47
N ILE A 48 -24.39 19.40 5.08
CA ILE A 48 -24.86 18.02 5.24
C ILE A 48 -26.05 17.96 6.21
N GLU A 49 -25.97 18.70 7.31
CA GLU A 49 -27.07 18.83 8.29
C GLU A 49 -28.35 19.39 7.64
N ARG A 50 -28.21 20.34 6.72
CA ARG A 50 -29.33 20.87 5.93
C ARG A 50 -29.88 19.86 4.92
N ILE A 51 -29.03 19.05 4.30
CA ILE A 51 -29.46 17.99 3.38
C ILE A 51 -30.22 16.89 4.14
N LEU A 52 -29.70 16.48 5.29
CA LEU A 52 -30.37 15.51 6.17
C LEU A 52 -31.68 16.04 6.75
N GLY A 53 -31.77 17.36 6.97
CA GLY A 53 -33.03 18.00 7.36
C GLY A 53 -34.12 17.99 6.29
N VAL A 54 -33.76 17.77 5.01
CA VAL A 54 -34.73 17.55 3.94
C VAL A 54 -35.15 16.08 3.89
N ASP A 55 -34.20 15.17 4.00
CA ASP A 55 -34.45 13.74 4.03
C ASP A 55 -33.31 13.00 4.75
N GLU A 56 -33.61 12.51 5.95
CA GLU A 56 -32.67 11.80 6.82
C GLU A 56 -32.23 10.45 6.21
N SER A 57 -33.04 9.86 5.32
CA SER A 57 -32.77 8.54 4.75
C SER A 57 -31.69 8.55 3.66
N LEU A 58 -31.30 9.74 3.17
CA LEU A 58 -30.35 9.89 2.06
C LEU A 58 -28.95 9.37 2.40
N PHE A 59 -28.51 9.61 3.63
CA PHE A 59 -27.20 9.23 4.11
C PHE A 59 -27.30 8.67 5.53
N LYS A 60 -26.47 7.67 5.82
CA LYS A 60 -26.26 7.17 7.16
C LYS A 60 -24.95 7.77 7.69
N ILE A 61 -25.06 8.53 8.77
CA ILE A 61 -23.92 9.15 9.44
C ILE A 61 -23.41 8.21 10.53
N ILE A 62 -22.10 8.02 10.58
CA ILE A 62 -21.44 7.09 11.48
C ILE A 62 -20.48 7.88 12.37
N SER A 63 -20.57 7.72 13.69
CA SER A 63 -19.54 8.26 14.60
C SER A 63 -18.49 7.19 14.89
N PHE A 64 -17.21 7.58 14.76
CA PHE A 64 -16.08 6.72 15.11
C PHE A 64 -15.67 7.01 16.56
N LYS A 65 -15.51 5.96 17.37
CA LYS A 65 -15.12 6.09 18.77
C LYS A 65 -13.74 6.77 18.90
N GLY A 66 -13.67 7.93 19.55
CA GLY A 66 -12.43 8.69 19.75
C GLY A 66 -12.02 9.58 18.57
N SER A 67 -12.88 9.78 17.57
CA SER A 67 -12.65 10.71 16.45
C SER A 67 -13.59 11.90 16.54
N TYR A 68 -13.09 13.10 16.23
CA TYR A 68 -13.90 14.31 16.06
C TYR A 68 -14.61 14.39 14.69
N ASP A 69 -14.26 13.48 13.78
CA ASP A 69 -14.82 13.41 12.42
C ASP A 69 -15.85 12.27 12.30
N TYR A 70 -16.83 12.48 11.41
CA TYR A 70 -17.91 11.55 11.11
C TYR A 70 -17.60 10.73 9.86
N GLY A 71 -18.16 9.53 9.76
CA GLY A 71 -18.28 8.76 8.53
C GLY A 71 -19.60 9.05 7.83
N ILE A 72 -19.61 9.01 6.51
CA ILE A 72 -20.83 9.15 5.70
C ILE A 72 -20.98 7.92 4.82
N THR A 73 -22.14 7.28 4.88
CA THR A 73 -22.47 6.14 4.01
C THR A 73 -23.89 6.23 3.48
N VAL A 74 -24.28 5.29 2.63
CA VAL A 74 -25.61 5.22 2.01
C VAL A 74 -26.30 3.95 2.47
N SER A 75 -27.61 4.02 2.65
CA SER A 75 -28.44 2.86 3.04
C SER A 75 -28.74 1.90 1.87
N ILE A 76 -28.27 2.25 0.67
CA ILE A 76 -28.48 1.50 -0.58
C ILE A 76 -27.28 0.56 -0.82
N PRO A 77 -27.47 -0.64 -1.40
CA PRO A 77 -26.36 -1.48 -1.82
C PRO A 77 -25.39 -0.73 -2.73
N LEU A 78 -24.09 -0.75 -2.38
CA LEU A 78 -23.05 0.02 -3.08
C LEU A 78 -22.95 -0.33 -4.57
N SER A 79 -23.26 -1.58 -4.95
CA SER A 79 -23.29 -2.05 -6.34
C SER A 79 -24.35 -1.37 -7.21
N LYS A 80 -25.44 -0.88 -6.61
CA LYS A 80 -26.54 -0.18 -7.31
C LYS A 80 -26.46 1.35 -7.13
N TYR A 81 -25.52 1.84 -6.33
CA TYR A 81 -25.47 3.25 -5.97
C TYR A 81 -25.22 4.14 -7.20
N GLY A 82 -24.24 3.79 -8.04
CA GLY A 82 -23.92 4.56 -9.26
C GLY A 82 -25.09 4.65 -10.25
N THR A 83 -25.90 3.60 -10.39
CA THR A 83 -27.06 3.59 -11.30
C THR A 83 -28.23 4.43 -10.80
N LEU A 84 -28.32 4.67 -9.48
CA LEU A 84 -29.43 5.39 -8.86
C LEU A 84 -29.15 6.88 -8.65
N LEU A 85 -27.97 7.38 -9.02
CA LEU A 85 -27.57 8.77 -8.79
C LEU A 85 -28.54 9.78 -9.43
N LEU A 86 -28.94 9.56 -10.68
CA LEU A 86 -29.82 10.49 -11.39
C LEU A 86 -31.21 10.55 -10.74
N GLN A 87 -31.76 9.39 -10.37
CA GLN A 87 -33.04 9.29 -9.68
C GLN A 87 -32.98 9.99 -8.31
N ARG A 88 -31.96 9.70 -7.50
CA ARG A 88 -31.77 10.33 -6.18
C ARG A 88 -31.69 11.85 -6.26
N ARG A 89 -31.01 12.38 -7.28
CA ARG A 89 -30.88 13.83 -7.51
C ARG A 89 -32.22 14.47 -7.89
N ALA A 90 -33.00 13.81 -8.75
CA ALA A 90 -34.33 14.28 -9.13
C ALA A 90 -35.27 14.28 -7.91
N GLU A 91 -35.35 13.16 -7.19
CA GLU A 91 -36.18 13.04 -5.98
C GLU A 91 -35.79 14.06 -4.91
N PHE A 92 -34.49 14.32 -4.72
CA PHE A 92 -34.04 15.35 -3.80
C PHE A 92 -34.43 16.75 -4.24
N ALA A 93 -34.26 17.08 -5.53
CA ALA A 93 -34.66 18.38 -6.06
C ALA A 93 -36.17 18.62 -5.90
N ASP A 94 -36.98 17.59 -6.12
CA ASP A 94 -38.43 17.63 -5.92
C ASP A 94 -38.81 17.80 -4.44
N LYS A 95 -38.10 17.16 -3.51
CA LYS A 95 -38.33 17.36 -2.08
C LYS A 95 -37.95 18.77 -1.64
N VAL A 96 -36.84 19.32 -2.15
CA VAL A 96 -36.40 20.69 -1.84
C VAL A 96 -37.38 21.74 -2.39
N SER A 97 -37.97 21.54 -3.57
CA SER A 97 -38.92 22.49 -4.15
C SER A 97 -40.26 22.54 -3.42
N ASN A 98 -40.67 21.43 -2.79
CA ASN A 98 -41.90 21.33 -2.01
C ASN A 98 -41.78 21.85 -0.56
N LEU A 99 -40.56 22.07 -0.06
CA LEU A 99 -40.30 22.55 1.30
C LEU A 99 -40.19 24.08 1.34
N LYS A 100 -40.95 24.72 2.24
CA LYS A 100 -40.88 26.17 2.47
C LYS A 100 -39.73 26.57 3.42
N THR A 101 -39.39 25.69 4.35
CA THR A 101 -38.33 25.88 5.35
C THR A 101 -37.59 24.56 5.58
N ILE A 102 -36.29 24.64 5.86
CA ILE A 102 -35.44 23.47 6.14
C ILE A 102 -34.91 23.64 7.55
N GLU A 103 -35.27 22.72 8.44
CA GLU A 103 -34.68 22.63 9.78
C GLU A 103 -33.44 21.72 9.70
N PRO A 104 -32.23 22.24 9.91
CA PRO A 104 -31.02 21.43 9.84
C PRO A 104 -30.98 20.45 11.00
N VAL A 105 -30.61 19.20 10.71
CA VAL A 105 -30.52 18.14 11.72
C VAL A 105 -29.07 18.02 12.18
N SER A 106 -28.84 18.01 13.50
CA SER A 106 -27.49 17.90 14.05
C SER A 106 -26.89 16.52 13.74
N LEU A 107 -25.66 16.49 13.18
CA LEU A 107 -24.98 15.21 12.93
C LEU A 107 -24.77 14.38 14.20
N GLN A 108 -24.72 14.99 15.38
CA GLN A 108 -24.56 14.26 16.64
C GLN A 108 -25.79 13.43 16.99
N GLU A 109 -26.98 13.90 16.60
CA GLU A 109 -28.25 13.26 16.91
C GLU A 109 -28.53 12.09 15.96
N VAL A 110 -28.13 12.21 14.70
CA VAL A 110 -28.33 11.20 13.64
C VAL A 110 -27.19 10.20 13.55
N ALA A 111 -26.00 10.53 14.08
CA ALA A 111 -24.84 9.67 13.97
C ALA A 111 -25.03 8.36 14.75
N VAL A 112 -25.11 7.26 14.00
CA VAL A 112 -25.09 5.92 14.58
C VAL A 112 -23.67 5.61 15.04
N LEU A 113 -23.51 5.33 16.33
CA LEU A 113 -22.24 4.90 16.87
C LEU A 113 -21.89 3.55 16.23
N GLN A 114 -20.75 3.50 15.53
CA GLN A 114 -20.26 2.23 15.01
C GLN A 114 -19.82 1.38 16.21
N SER A 115 -20.76 0.62 16.78
CA SER A 115 -20.39 -0.55 17.58
C SER A 115 -19.51 -1.41 16.68
N PRO A 116 -18.37 -1.93 17.16
CA PRO A 116 -17.49 -2.76 16.34
C PRO A 116 -18.37 -3.82 15.68
N VAL A 117 -18.54 -3.71 14.36
CA VAL A 117 -19.28 -4.69 13.59
C VAL A 117 -18.57 -5.99 13.91
N LYS A 118 -19.29 -6.91 14.57
CA LYS A 118 -18.87 -8.30 14.66
C LYS A 118 -18.70 -8.71 13.21
N SER A 119 -17.47 -8.65 12.70
CA SER A 119 -17.12 -9.35 11.49
C SER A 119 -17.62 -10.77 11.72
N THR A 120 -18.46 -11.26 10.81
CA THR A 120 -18.79 -12.68 10.76
C THR A 120 -17.46 -13.38 10.57
N SER A 121 -16.90 -13.78 11.71
CA SER A 121 -15.62 -14.45 11.82
C SER A 121 -15.75 -15.71 10.98
N TYR A 122 -14.99 -15.78 9.89
CA TYR A 122 -14.37 -17.05 9.56
C TYR A 122 -13.63 -17.48 10.82
N ARG A 123 -14.27 -18.39 11.54
CA ARG A 123 -13.83 -19.10 12.76
C ARG A 123 -12.40 -18.77 13.17
N SER A 124 -12.21 -17.64 13.86
CA SER A 124 -10.98 -17.38 14.59
C SER A 124 -11.03 -18.19 15.88
N PRO A 125 -9.96 -18.91 16.26
CA PRO A 125 -9.95 -19.67 17.49
C PRO A 125 -10.10 -18.70 18.67
N SER A 126 -11.01 -19.06 19.57
CA SER A 126 -11.18 -18.45 20.87
C SER A 126 -9.83 -18.32 21.57
N THR A 127 -9.38 -17.09 21.82
CA THR A 127 -8.42 -16.83 22.87
C THR A 127 -8.94 -15.66 23.70
N SER A 128 -9.35 -15.99 24.93
CA SER A 128 -9.32 -15.11 26.11
C SER A 128 -8.04 -14.25 26.12
N PRO A 129 -7.93 -13.15 26.89
CA PRO A 129 -6.72 -12.34 26.96
C PRO A 129 -5.59 -13.19 27.58
N THR A 130 -4.94 -13.96 26.72
CA THR A 130 -3.86 -14.85 27.03
C THR A 130 -2.64 -14.03 26.71
N LYS A 131 -1.94 -13.63 27.78
CA LYS A 131 -0.54 -13.19 27.82
C LYS A 131 0.11 -13.25 26.44
N ILE A 132 0.37 -12.09 25.82
CA ILE A 132 0.99 -11.92 24.50
C ILE A 132 2.05 -13.01 24.31
N ALA A 133 1.68 -14.08 23.61
CA ALA A 133 2.63 -15.10 23.21
C ALA A 133 3.52 -14.37 22.22
N LYS A 134 4.72 -14.03 22.68
CA LYS A 134 5.84 -13.45 21.95
C LYS A 134 5.64 -13.67 20.45
N GLY A 135 5.16 -12.63 19.75
CA GLY A 135 4.95 -12.68 18.30
C GLY A 135 6.19 -13.26 17.68
N ARG A 136 6.00 -14.19 16.71
CA ARG A 136 7.04 -14.99 16.04
C ARG A 136 8.39 -14.34 16.22
N GLN A 137 9.12 -14.78 17.24
CA GLN A 137 10.34 -14.09 17.60
C GLN A 137 11.29 -14.36 16.45
N TYR A 138 11.62 -13.32 15.69
CA TYR A 138 12.65 -13.40 14.67
C TYR A 138 13.91 -13.95 15.32
N GLU A 139 14.25 -15.19 14.97
CA GLU A 139 15.40 -15.90 15.51
C GLU A 139 16.65 -15.16 15.03
N GLY A 140 17.48 -14.68 15.95
CA GLY A 140 18.74 -13.97 15.64
C GLY A 140 18.72 -12.44 15.69
N LEU A 141 17.56 -11.77 15.77
CA LEU A 141 17.49 -10.28 15.85
C LEU A 141 17.26 -9.73 17.27
N LYS A 142 17.50 -10.52 18.31
CA LYS A 142 17.39 -10.05 19.70
C LYS A 142 18.71 -9.47 20.16
N LYS A 143 18.71 -8.18 20.47
CA LYS A 143 19.76 -7.60 21.30
C LYS A 143 19.45 -7.95 22.75
N ASP A 144 20.27 -8.82 23.34
CA ASP A 144 20.09 -9.28 24.73
C ASP A 144 20.07 -8.06 25.68
N PRO A 145 19.05 -7.91 26.57
CA PRO A 145 19.03 -6.90 27.62
C PRO A 145 20.33 -6.83 28.45
N SER A 146 21.05 -7.96 28.57
CA SER A 146 22.37 -8.02 29.22
C SER A 146 23.46 -7.17 28.53
N SER A 147 23.22 -6.71 27.30
CA SER A 147 24.08 -5.76 26.58
C SER A 147 23.92 -4.30 27.02
N PHE A 148 22.85 -3.99 27.77
CA PHE A 148 22.55 -2.63 28.24
C PHE A 148 22.98 -2.39 29.70
N SER A 149 23.35 -3.43 30.45
CA SER A 149 23.97 -3.26 31.76
C SER A 149 25.42 -2.78 31.60
N PHE A 150 25.77 -1.66 32.22
CA PHE A 150 27.15 -1.21 32.31
C PHE A 150 27.98 -2.25 33.07
N LYS A 151 28.87 -2.95 32.35
CA LYS A 151 29.86 -3.84 32.95
C LYS A 151 31.16 -3.07 33.04
N GLU A 152 31.63 -2.80 34.25
CA GLU A 152 32.92 -2.16 34.49
C GLU A 152 34.03 -2.96 33.78
N LYS A 153 34.73 -2.30 32.86
CA LYS A 153 35.73 -2.94 31.99
C LYS A 153 37.07 -2.99 32.71
N ILE A 154 37.30 -4.05 33.49
CA ILE A 154 38.62 -4.33 34.08
C ILE A 154 39.60 -4.63 32.93
N SER A 155 40.69 -3.85 32.84
CA SER A 155 41.67 -3.88 31.75
C SER A 155 42.31 -5.27 31.55
N ALA A 156 42.62 -5.98 32.64
CA ALA A 156 43.20 -7.33 32.62
C ALA A 156 42.25 -8.42 32.07
N VAL A 157 40.93 -8.22 32.19
CA VAL A 157 39.92 -9.14 31.64
C VAL A 157 39.58 -8.79 30.19
N GLN A 158 39.82 -7.54 29.79
CA GLN A 158 39.63 -7.06 28.42
C GLN A 158 40.79 -7.44 27.49
N SER A 159 42.01 -7.57 28.02
CA SER A 159 43.17 -8.06 27.26
C SER A 159 43.01 -9.55 26.95
N SER A 160 42.63 -10.38 27.93
CA SER A 160 42.45 -11.83 27.72
C SER A 160 41.34 -12.20 26.73
N LYS A 161 40.26 -11.40 26.64
CA LYS A 161 39.17 -11.59 25.65
C LYS A 161 39.51 -11.19 24.21
N ALA A 162 40.59 -10.44 24.03
CA ALA A 162 41.04 -9.95 22.73
C ALA A 162 42.42 -10.51 22.38
N GLU A 163 42.67 -11.78 22.71
CA GLU A 163 43.92 -12.50 22.45
C GLU A 163 45.18 -11.82 23.05
N GLY A 164 45.01 -10.99 24.09
CA GLY A 164 46.10 -10.25 24.72
C GLY A 164 46.44 -8.91 24.05
N LEU A 165 45.80 -8.56 22.92
CA LEU A 165 46.14 -7.37 22.15
C LEU A 165 45.73 -6.07 22.86
N SER A 166 46.65 -5.12 22.87
CA SER A 166 46.41 -3.74 23.30
C SER A 166 45.37 -3.06 22.41
N LEU A 167 44.72 -2.00 22.93
CA LEU A 167 43.77 -1.20 22.18
C LEU A 167 44.40 -0.62 20.91
N LEU A 168 45.65 -0.14 21.01
CA LEU A 168 46.39 0.41 19.86
C LEU A 168 46.67 -0.66 18.80
N GLU A 169 47.00 -1.88 19.22
CA GLU A 169 47.23 -3.00 18.30
C GLU A 169 45.94 -3.43 17.61
N ARG A 170 44.80 -3.44 18.33
CA ARG A 170 43.48 -3.68 17.74
C ARG A 170 43.08 -2.61 16.74
N ILE A 171 43.36 -1.33 17.02
CA ILE A 171 43.11 -0.24 16.07
C ILE A 171 43.96 -0.45 14.82
N LYS A 172 45.27 -0.71 14.99
CA LYS A 172 46.19 -0.97 13.88
C LYS A 172 45.79 -2.19 13.04
N LEU A 173 45.31 -3.26 13.69
CA LEU A 173 44.82 -4.47 13.01
C LEU A 173 43.52 -4.20 12.27
N LYS A 174 42.57 -3.48 12.88
CA LYS A 174 41.32 -3.07 12.21
C LYS A 174 41.59 -2.18 11.00
N GLU A 175 42.51 -1.23 11.11
CA GLU A 175 42.94 -0.40 9.98
C GLU A 175 43.61 -1.23 8.89
N ARG A 176 44.44 -2.23 9.24
CA ARG A 176 45.06 -3.15 8.27
C ARG A 176 44.03 -4.05 7.55
N LEU A 177 42.99 -4.50 8.25
CA LEU A 177 41.90 -5.26 7.63
C LEU A 177 41.04 -4.35 6.73
N ASN A 178 40.77 -3.12 7.18
CA ASN A 178 40.04 -2.13 6.40
C ASN A 178 40.88 -1.53 5.25
N SER A 179 42.21 -1.57 5.29
CA SER A 179 43.05 -1.14 4.16
C SER A 179 43.10 -2.17 3.04
N ASN A 180 42.88 -3.45 3.38
CA ASN A 180 42.81 -4.54 2.41
C ASN A 180 41.43 -4.68 1.76
N ILE A 181 40.39 -4.05 2.33
CA ILE A 181 39.02 -4.09 1.84
C ILE A 181 38.60 -2.65 1.61
N ASP A 182 38.55 -2.19 0.36
CA ASP A 182 38.00 -0.87 0.06
C ASP A 182 36.57 -0.80 0.65
N PRO A 183 36.28 0.09 1.63
CA PRO A 183 34.97 0.13 2.28
C PRO A 183 33.85 0.33 1.26
N LYS A 184 34.15 1.02 0.14
CA LYS A 184 33.20 1.20 -0.97
C LYS A 184 32.97 -0.06 -1.80
N SER A 185 33.91 -1.01 -1.81
CA SER A 185 33.73 -2.28 -2.55
C SER A 185 32.86 -3.26 -1.76
N LYS A 186 33.05 -3.33 -0.44
CA LYS A 186 32.25 -4.21 0.43
C LYS A 186 30.78 -3.83 0.50
N GLU A 187 30.48 -2.54 0.66
CA GLU A 187 29.08 -2.05 0.64
C GLU A 187 28.39 -2.34 -0.70
N LYS A 188 29.12 -2.25 -1.82
CA LYS A 188 28.61 -2.61 -3.15
C LYS A 188 28.38 -4.10 -3.29
N GLU A 189 29.26 -4.94 -2.75
CA GLU A 189 29.13 -6.40 -2.81
C GLU A 189 27.92 -6.91 -2.01
N ASP A 190 27.69 -6.34 -0.83
CA ASP A 190 26.51 -6.61 0.00
C ASP A 190 25.23 -6.17 -0.72
N TYR A 191 25.24 -4.99 -1.35
CA TYR A 191 24.11 -4.50 -2.15
C TYR A 191 23.84 -5.36 -3.39
N HIS A 192 24.87 -5.79 -4.11
CA HIS A 192 24.73 -6.70 -5.25
C HIS A 192 24.15 -8.05 -4.82
N SER A 193 24.61 -8.60 -3.70
CA SER A 193 24.09 -9.84 -3.12
C SER A 193 22.61 -9.70 -2.72
N TYR A 194 22.25 -8.55 -2.15
CA TYR A 194 20.86 -8.23 -1.81
C TYR A 194 19.95 -8.13 -3.04
N ILE A 195 20.36 -7.38 -4.07
CA ILE A 195 19.61 -7.27 -5.34
C ILE A 195 19.48 -8.63 -6.02
N HIS A 196 20.55 -9.42 -6.02
CA HIS A 196 20.55 -10.77 -6.58
C HIS A 196 19.53 -11.68 -5.89
N SER A 197 19.40 -11.60 -4.56
CA SER A 197 18.42 -12.39 -3.80
C SER A 197 16.97 -12.11 -4.21
N LYS A 198 16.69 -10.92 -4.77
CA LYS A 198 15.36 -10.52 -5.25
C LYS A 198 15.11 -10.86 -6.72
N SER A 199 16.18 -11.07 -7.49
CA SER A 199 16.10 -11.31 -8.94
C SER A 199 15.24 -12.52 -9.31
N SER A 200 15.40 -13.64 -8.57
CA SER A 200 14.63 -14.87 -8.80
C SER A 200 13.13 -14.67 -8.60
N LYS A 201 12.71 -13.94 -7.55
CA LYS A 201 11.29 -13.67 -7.28
C LYS A 201 10.67 -12.79 -8.36
N ILE A 202 11.38 -11.74 -8.76
CA ILE A 202 10.92 -10.80 -9.80
C ILE A 202 10.83 -11.49 -11.16
N TYR A 203 11.79 -12.37 -11.47
CA TYR A 203 11.74 -13.20 -12.68
C TYR A 203 10.53 -14.13 -12.69
N ASP A 204 10.25 -14.82 -11.58
CA ASP A 204 9.10 -15.74 -11.50
C ASP A 204 7.77 -15.01 -11.71
N ILE A 205 7.60 -13.81 -11.15
CA ILE A 205 6.43 -12.95 -11.39
C ILE A 205 6.33 -12.55 -12.87
N LEU A 206 7.45 -12.15 -13.48
CA LEU A 206 7.51 -11.83 -14.92
C LEU A 206 7.13 -13.03 -15.80
N TYR A 207 7.61 -14.21 -15.45
CA TYR A 207 7.30 -15.46 -16.14
C TYR A 207 5.82 -15.81 -16.05
N GLU A 208 5.23 -15.68 -14.86
CA GLU A 208 3.81 -15.96 -14.63
C GLU A 208 2.92 -14.96 -15.39
N LEU A 209 3.27 -13.67 -15.38
CA LEU A 209 2.56 -12.65 -16.16
C LEU A 209 2.64 -12.91 -17.66
N ALA A 210 3.83 -13.30 -18.16
CA ALA A 210 4.02 -13.65 -19.55
C ALA A 210 3.22 -14.90 -19.95
N SER A 211 3.14 -15.88 -19.05
CA SER A 211 2.42 -17.13 -19.28
C SER A 211 0.89 -16.95 -19.21
N ALA A 212 0.39 -16.15 -18.26
CA ALA A 212 -1.04 -15.93 -18.05
C ALA A 212 -1.72 -15.18 -19.20
N SER A 213 -0.99 -14.32 -19.92
CA SER A 213 -1.50 -13.61 -21.10
C SER A 213 -1.29 -14.40 -22.40
N GLY A 214 -0.66 -15.57 -22.35
CA GLY A 214 -0.57 -16.51 -23.46
C GLY A 214 -1.83 -17.39 -23.54
N SER A 215 -2.61 -17.24 -24.61
CA SER A 215 -3.69 -18.19 -24.95
C SER A 215 -3.13 -19.62 -24.99
N ILE A 216 -3.89 -20.53 -24.39
CA ILE A 216 -3.58 -21.95 -24.11
C ILE A 216 -3.08 -22.75 -25.33
N ASN A 217 -3.13 -22.22 -26.56
CA ASN A 217 -2.58 -22.87 -27.74
C ASN A 217 -2.03 -21.85 -28.76
N ARG A 218 -0.73 -22.02 -29.08
CA ARG A 218 0.02 -21.56 -30.27
C ARG A 218 0.77 -20.22 -30.18
N THR A 219 2.10 -20.36 -30.32
CA THR A 219 3.17 -19.37 -30.54
C THR A 219 3.44 -18.38 -29.39
N PRO A 220 4.70 -18.21 -28.96
CA PRO A 220 5.08 -17.22 -27.96
C PRO A 220 4.92 -15.82 -28.57
N VAL A 221 3.76 -15.20 -28.38
CA VAL A 221 3.53 -13.81 -28.77
C VAL A 221 4.28 -12.91 -27.80
N PRO A 222 5.17 -12.02 -28.27
CA PRO A 222 5.90 -11.11 -27.39
C PRO A 222 4.93 -10.18 -26.67
N GLN A 223 5.04 -10.11 -25.34
CA GLN A 223 4.20 -9.26 -24.51
C GLN A 223 4.93 -8.00 -24.10
N SER A 224 4.20 -6.90 -24.00
CA SER A 224 4.77 -5.61 -23.64
C SER A 224 4.05 -5.04 -22.42
N PHE A 225 4.83 -4.70 -21.40
CA PHE A 225 4.34 -4.16 -20.14
C PHE A 225 4.98 -2.81 -19.88
N THR A 226 4.21 -1.83 -19.40
CA THR A 226 4.82 -0.59 -18.89
C THR A 226 5.55 -0.89 -17.58
N LEU A 227 6.71 -0.25 -17.38
CA LEU A 227 7.53 -0.46 -16.18
C LEU A 227 6.73 -0.12 -14.91
N GLN A 228 5.92 0.95 -14.93
CA GLN A 228 5.08 1.34 -13.80
C GLN A 228 4.05 0.25 -13.45
N LYS A 229 3.38 -0.33 -14.44
CA LYS A 229 2.41 -1.42 -14.21
C LYS A 229 3.09 -2.64 -13.62
N LEU A 230 4.28 -2.99 -14.13
CA LEU A 230 5.04 -4.11 -13.59
C LEU A 230 5.51 -3.85 -12.16
N ILE A 231 6.00 -2.64 -11.84
CA ILE A 231 6.38 -2.25 -10.47
C ILE A 231 5.19 -2.40 -9.52
N SER A 232 4.00 -1.93 -9.90
CA SER A 232 2.80 -2.10 -9.07
C SER A 232 2.50 -3.59 -8.83
N ILE A 233 2.52 -4.41 -9.87
CA ILE A 233 2.24 -5.86 -9.73
C ILE A 233 3.28 -6.54 -8.83
N ILE A 234 4.58 -6.22 -8.99
CA ILE A 234 5.64 -6.79 -8.15
C ILE A 234 5.47 -6.37 -6.69
N LYS A 235 5.13 -5.10 -6.44
CA LYS A 235 4.84 -4.61 -5.09
C LYS A 235 3.67 -5.35 -4.45
N ASP A 236 2.59 -5.56 -5.21
CA ASP A 236 1.40 -6.26 -4.73
C ASP A 236 1.65 -7.77 -4.52
N SER A 237 2.58 -8.36 -5.27
CA SER A 237 2.89 -9.80 -5.22
C SER A 237 4.01 -10.16 -4.24
N SER A 238 4.71 -9.18 -3.67
CA SER A 238 5.84 -9.42 -2.76
C SER A 238 5.40 -9.46 -1.30
N GLU A 239 5.88 -10.45 -0.54
CA GLU A 239 5.66 -10.54 0.92
C GLU A 239 6.36 -9.43 1.71
N TYR A 240 7.43 -8.86 1.15
CA TYR A 240 8.25 -7.82 1.77
C TYR A 240 8.26 -6.57 0.91
N GLU A 241 8.33 -5.39 1.53
CA GLU A 241 8.42 -4.14 0.79
C GLU A 241 9.72 -4.10 -0.04
N ILE A 242 9.56 -3.92 -1.35
CA ILE A 242 10.67 -3.71 -2.29
C ILE A 242 10.53 -2.28 -2.83
N SER A 243 11.63 -1.51 -2.78
CA SER A 243 11.68 -0.17 -3.36
C SER A 243 11.46 -0.20 -4.87
N GLU A 244 10.85 0.84 -5.44
CA GLU A 244 10.68 0.97 -6.90
C GLU A 244 12.02 1.00 -7.62
N ASP A 245 13.00 1.68 -7.02
CA ASP A 245 14.35 1.77 -7.56
C ASP A 245 15.01 0.39 -7.60
N ASP A 246 14.90 -0.40 -6.53
CA ASP A 246 15.41 -1.78 -6.48
C ASP A 246 14.77 -2.64 -7.59
N ILE A 247 13.45 -2.55 -7.79
CA ILE A 247 12.74 -3.28 -8.84
C ILE A 247 13.28 -2.88 -10.21
N SER A 248 13.48 -1.59 -10.45
CA SER A 248 14.02 -1.08 -11.71
C SER A 248 15.46 -1.57 -11.98
N ILE A 249 16.29 -1.66 -10.93
CA ILE A 249 17.67 -2.15 -11.00
C ILE A 249 17.65 -3.66 -11.29
N VAL A 250 16.80 -4.42 -10.63
CA VAL A 250 16.65 -5.87 -10.87
C VAL A 250 16.21 -6.12 -12.31
N ILE A 251 15.22 -5.39 -12.82
CA ILE A 251 14.76 -5.55 -14.22
C ILE A 251 15.87 -5.27 -15.23
N LYS A 252 16.67 -4.24 -15.00
CA LYS A 252 17.86 -3.95 -15.83
C LYS A 252 18.91 -5.06 -15.74
N ASP A 253 19.12 -5.62 -14.54
CA ASP A 253 20.03 -6.76 -14.37
C ASP A 253 19.51 -8.02 -15.10
N LEU A 254 18.20 -8.26 -15.06
CA LEU A 254 17.55 -9.35 -15.79
C LEU A 254 17.69 -9.18 -17.31
N GLU A 255 17.49 -7.97 -17.83
CA GLU A 255 17.73 -7.66 -19.25
C GLU A 255 19.17 -7.99 -19.66
N ARG A 256 20.14 -7.54 -18.85
CA ARG A 256 21.56 -7.79 -19.10
C ARG A 256 21.91 -9.28 -19.10
N LYS A 257 21.33 -10.06 -18.18
CA LYS A 257 21.61 -11.50 -18.02
C LYS A 257 20.93 -12.37 -19.07
N LEU A 258 19.66 -12.10 -19.37
CA LEU A 258 18.86 -12.90 -20.31
C LEU A 258 19.05 -12.47 -21.76
N GLY A 259 19.52 -11.24 -21.98
CA GLY A 259 19.77 -10.67 -23.28
C GLY A 259 18.50 -10.25 -24.04
N PRO A 260 18.68 -9.53 -25.16
CA PRO A 260 17.59 -8.90 -25.93
C PRO A 260 16.67 -9.90 -26.64
N THR A 261 17.05 -11.17 -26.67
CA THR A 261 16.28 -12.28 -27.26
C THR A 261 15.12 -12.72 -26.37
N LYS A 262 15.27 -12.58 -25.04
CA LYS A 262 14.28 -13.01 -24.04
C LYS A 262 13.59 -11.82 -23.38
N LEU A 263 14.33 -10.77 -23.04
CA LEU A 263 13.80 -9.57 -22.39
C LEU A 263 14.46 -8.32 -22.96
N LYS A 264 13.65 -7.31 -23.33
CA LYS A 264 14.15 -6.04 -23.85
C LYS A 264 13.45 -4.86 -23.18
N LEU A 265 14.22 -3.96 -22.61
CA LEU A 265 13.75 -2.68 -22.10
C LEU A 265 13.80 -1.65 -23.24
N ILE A 266 12.65 -1.03 -23.51
CA ILE A 266 12.50 0.01 -24.51
C ILE A 266 12.13 1.29 -23.78
N GLU A 267 13.02 2.28 -23.85
CA GLU A 267 12.78 3.63 -23.32
C GLU A 267 12.38 4.55 -24.48
N ARG A 268 11.19 5.12 -24.41
CA ARG A 268 10.74 6.24 -25.24
C ARG A 268 10.51 7.43 -24.31
N GLU A 269 10.67 8.66 -24.81
CA GLU A 269 10.80 9.93 -24.06
C GLU A 269 9.98 10.08 -22.76
N HIS A 270 8.77 9.49 -22.67
CA HIS A 270 7.93 9.54 -21.47
C HIS A 270 7.50 8.17 -20.90
N ALA A 271 7.96 7.05 -21.47
CA ALA A 271 7.56 5.71 -21.05
C ALA A 271 8.68 4.66 -21.20
N LYS A 272 8.89 3.89 -20.13
CA LYS A 272 9.70 2.67 -20.12
C LYS A 272 8.79 1.47 -20.28
N VAL A 273 9.05 0.67 -21.32
CA VAL A 273 8.27 -0.53 -21.65
C VAL A 273 9.20 -1.73 -21.66
N ILE A 274 8.79 -2.82 -21.04
CA ILE A 274 9.49 -4.09 -21.02
C ILE A 274 8.79 -5.01 -22.02
N LYS A 275 9.53 -5.46 -23.01
CA LYS A 275 9.08 -6.47 -23.97
C LYS A 275 9.64 -7.82 -23.56
N VAL A 276 8.75 -8.74 -23.23
CA VAL A 276 9.05 -10.13 -22.86
C VAL A 276 8.74 -11.01 -24.06
N PHE A 277 9.71 -11.82 -24.47
CA PHE A 277 9.57 -12.76 -25.59
C PHE A 277 9.26 -14.16 -25.06
N ASN A 278 10.15 -15.12 -25.30
CA ASN A 278 10.04 -16.47 -24.80
C ASN A 278 10.96 -16.64 -23.60
N LEU A 279 10.37 -16.81 -22.41
CA LEU A 279 11.10 -17.11 -21.19
C LEU A 279 11.09 -18.63 -20.97
N ASP A 280 12.22 -19.19 -20.57
CA ASP A 280 12.32 -20.60 -20.18
C ASP A 280 12.79 -20.66 -18.72
N ARG A 281 11.84 -20.93 -17.82
CA ARG A 281 12.11 -20.94 -16.38
C ARG A 281 13.25 -21.89 -16.01
N ALA A 282 13.37 -23.05 -16.65
CA ALA A 282 14.34 -24.07 -16.25
C ALA A 282 15.77 -23.71 -16.68
N GLU A 283 15.95 -23.07 -17.83
CA GLU A 283 17.25 -22.61 -18.30
C GLU A 283 17.62 -21.25 -17.70
N ASP A 284 16.68 -20.32 -17.62
CA ASP A 284 16.90 -18.96 -17.15
C ASP A 284 17.22 -18.92 -15.66
N GLN A 285 16.58 -19.79 -14.84
CA GLN A 285 16.90 -19.86 -13.42
C GLN A 285 18.35 -20.29 -13.14
N LYS A 286 18.99 -21.06 -14.03
CA LYS A 286 20.41 -21.43 -13.89
C LYS A 286 21.32 -20.22 -14.03
N VAL A 287 20.95 -19.25 -14.87
CA VAL A 287 21.68 -17.98 -15.04
C VAL A 287 21.64 -17.13 -13.76
N PHE A 288 20.61 -17.30 -12.92
CA PHE A 288 20.51 -16.63 -11.62
C PHE A 288 21.10 -17.43 -10.45
N GLN A 289 21.51 -18.68 -10.65
CA GLN A 289 22.07 -19.52 -9.58
C GLN A 289 23.59 -19.70 -9.69
N ASN A 290 24.15 -19.58 -10.89
CA ASN A 290 25.59 -19.65 -11.09
C ASN A 290 26.23 -18.30 -10.74
N LYS A 291 27.04 -18.32 -9.67
CA LYS A 291 27.99 -17.25 -9.31
C LYS A 291 29.15 -17.22 -10.29
#